data_AF-A0A2S9STF0-F1
#
_entry.id   AF-A0A2S9STF0-F1
#
_cell.length_a   1.000
_cell.length_b   1.000
_cell.length_c   1.000
_cell.angle_alpha   90.00
_cell.angle_beta   90.00
_cell.angle_gamma   90.00
#
_symmetry.space_group_name_H-M   'P 1'
#
loop_
_entity.id
_entity.type
_entity.pdbx_description
1 polymer ?
#
loop_
_entity_poly.entity_id
_entity_poly.type
_entity_poly.pdbx_seq_one_letter_code
_entity_poly.pdbx_strand_id
1 'polypeptide(L)'
;MSYETRKLPKKTIVIISILIVLGIFVFVWLETLKNEKFNEVLIDLGHKDIKDLKVVNRMNVEDTITKEKSYVYKLTFFDNTLNKTCIGFVSKQRDRTYTKDFDCK
;
A
#
# COMPACT_ATOMS: atom_id res chain seq x y z
N MET A 1 -49.50 10.72 4.67
CA MET A 1 -48.74 9.46 4.81
C MET A 1 -47.69 9.70 5.88
N SER A 2 -47.98 9.35 7.14
CA SER A 2 -47.08 9.64 8.25
C SER A 2 -46.03 8.55 8.31
N TYR A 3 -44.77 8.88 8.03
CA TYR A 3 -43.66 7.94 8.17
C TYR A 3 -43.27 7.88 9.65
N GLU A 4 -43.51 6.75 10.31
CA GLU A 4 -42.98 6.54 11.65
C GLU A 4 -41.51 6.13 11.56
N THR A 5 -40.61 7.09 11.78
CA THR A 5 -39.19 6.78 12.02
C THR A 5 -39.03 6.07 13.36
N ARG A 6 -38.89 4.74 13.35
CA ARG A 6 -38.48 3.97 14.54
C ARG A 6 -37.07 4.35 14.95
N LYS A 7 -36.92 4.85 16.18
CA LYS A 7 -35.61 5.15 16.78
C LYS A 7 -34.83 3.85 16.97
N LEU A 8 -33.58 3.81 16.49
CA LEU A 8 -32.71 2.67 16.75
C LEU A 8 -32.47 2.52 18.27
N PRO A 9 -32.48 1.28 18.79
CA PRO A 9 -32.18 1.05 20.19
C PRO A 9 -30.76 1.52 20.51
N LYS A 10 -30.59 2.21 21.66
CA LYS A 10 -29.31 2.80 22.08
C LYS A 10 -28.16 1.78 22.10
N LYS A 11 -28.45 0.51 22.42
CA LYS A 11 -27.47 -0.60 22.40
C LYS A 11 -26.94 -0.89 21.00
N THR A 12 -27.78 -0.81 19.97
CA THR A 12 -27.39 -1.06 18.58
C THR A 12 -26.47 0.05 18.05
N ILE A 13 -26.71 1.31 18.43
CA ILE A 13 -25.86 2.45 18.05
C ILE A 13 -24.44 2.28 18.60
N VAL A 14 -24.31 1.81 19.85
CA VAL A 14 -22.99 1.54 20.46
C VAL A 14 -22.25 0.43 19.71
N ILE A 15 -22.94 -0.66 19.35
CA ILE A 15 -22.33 -1.77 18.60
C ILE A 15 -21.85 -1.31 17.22
N ILE A 16 -22.66 -0.52 16.51
CA ILE A 16 -22.28 0.03 15.20
C ILE A 16 -21.06 0.94 15.33
N SER A 17 -21.00 1.78 16.37
CA SER A 17 -19.83 2.62 16.62
C SER A 17 -18.55 1.81 16.83
N ILE A 18 -18.62 0.70 17.57
CA ILE A 18 -17.47 -0.18 17.82
C ILE A 18 -17.00 -0.83 16.51
N LEU A 19 -17.93 -1.29 15.66
CA LEU A 19 -17.61 -1.89 14.37
C LEU A 19 -16.91 -0.90 13.43
N ILE A 20 -17.34 0.37 13.42
CA ILE A 20 -16.70 1.42 12.63
C ILE A 20 -15.26 1.64 13.10
N VAL A 21 -15.04 1.73 14.41
CA VAL A 21 -13.70 1.91 15.00
C VAL A 21 -12.78 0.73 14.68
N LEU A 22 -13.28 -0.50 14.78
CA LEU A 22 -12.53 -1.70 14.40
C LEU A 22 -12.18 -1.72 12.91
N GLY A 23 -13.10 -1.31 12.04
CA GLY A 23 -12.86 -1.22 10.60
C GLY A 23 -11.72 -0.25 10.27
N ILE A 24 -11.72 0.93 10.90
CA ILE A 24 -10.65 1.92 10.74
C ILE A 24 -9.33 1.37 11.27
N PHE A 25 -9.34 0.72 12.43
CA PHE A 25 -8.15 0.13 13.03
C PHE A 25 -7.50 -0.92 12.11
N VAL A 26 -8.29 -1.84 11.56
CA VAL A 26 -7.79 -2.86 10.61
C VAL A 26 -7.24 -2.21 9.34
N PHE A 27 -7.88 -1.17 8.84
CA PHE A 27 -7.41 -0.45 7.65
C PHE A 27 -6.03 0.18 7.87
N VAL A 28 -5.86 0.91 8.98
CA VAL A 28 -4.57 1.53 9.34
C VAL A 28 -3.50 0.45 9.55
N TRP A 29 -3.84 -0.63 10.25
CA TRP A 29 -2.91 -1.74 10.47
C TRP A 29 -2.42 -2.38 9.16
N LEU A 30 -3.32 -2.57 8.19
CA LEU A 30 -2.98 -3.09 6.86
C LEU A 30 -2.07 -2.16 6.05
N GLU A 31 -2.27 -0.84 6.15
CA GLU A 31 -1.37 0.13 5.50
C GLU A 31 0.03 0.10 6.10
N THR A 32 0.14 0.06 7.44
CA THR A 32 1.43 -0.03 8.13
C THR A 32 2.20 -1.28 7.71
N LEU A 33 1.56 -2.45 7.72
CA LEU A 33 2.19 -3.72 7.30
C LEU A 33 2.66 -3.70 5.84
N LYS A 34 1.90 -3.06 4.94
CA LYS A 34 2.32 -2.88 3.55
C LYS A 34 3.59 -2.03 3.48
N ASN A 35 3.61 -0.91 4.19
CA ASN A 35 4.76 0.00 4.17
C ASN A 35 6.01 -0.67 4.76
N GLU A 36 5.91 -1.41 5.87
CA GLU A 36 7.03 -2.16 6.45
C GLU A 36 7.60 -3.19 5.47
N LYS A 37 6.74 -3.97 4.80
CA LYS A 37 7.19 -4.97 3.82
C LYS A 37 7.92 -4.35 2.64
N PHE A 38 7.43 -3.21 2.12
CA PHE A 38 8.13 -2.52 1.03
C PHE A 38 9.40 -1.83 1.52
N ASN A 39 9.45 -1.39 2.79
CA ASN A 39 10.65 -0.86 3.40
C ASN A 39 11.75 -1.94 3.46
N GLU A 40 11.43 -3.15 3.90
CA GLU A 40 12.38 -4.28 3.87
C GLU A 40 12.90 -4.58 2.46
N VAL A 41 12.00 -4.61 1.46
CA VAL A 41 12.38 -4.83 0.06
C VAL A 41 13.31 -3.71 -0.42
N LEU A 42 13.06 -2.45 -0.06
CA LEU A 42 13.92 -1.34 -0.47
C LEU A 42 15.28 -1.34 0.24
N ILE A 43 15.33 -1.77 1.51
CA ILE A 43 16.57 -1.97 2.27
C ILE A 43 17.42 -3.06 1.60
N ASP A 44 16.82 -4.20 1.23
CA ASP A 44 17.49 -5.28 0.50
C ASP A 44 18.01 -4.81 -0.87
N LEU A 45 17.30 -3.86 -1.49
CA LEU A 45 17.69 -3.21 -2.74
C LEU A 45 18.75 -2.09 -2.56
N GLY A 46 19.20 -1.80 -1.34
CA GLY A 46 20.31 -0.88 -1.05
C GLY A 46 19.92 0.52 -0.58
N HIS A 47 18.63 0.82 -0.41
CA HIS A 47 18.16 2.08 0.16
C HIS A 47 17.90 1.89 1.65
N LYS A 48 18.93 2.13 2.48
CA LYS A 48 18.88 1.86 3.94
C LYS A 48 18.13 2.93 4.76
N ASP A 49 18.02 4.15 4.25
CA ASP A 49 17.51 5.29 5.01
C ASP A 49 16.41 6.01 4.23
N ILE A 50 15.20 5.47 4.33
CA ILE A 50 14.03 5.86 3.54
C ILE A 50 12.92 6.40 4.42
N LYS A 51 12.35 7.55 4.02
CA LYS A 51 11.18 8.18 4.64
C LYS A 51 10.04 8.29 3.65
N ASP A 52 8.82 8.42 4.18
CA ASP A 52 7.60 8.69 3.42
C ASP A 52 7.35 7.70 2.26
N LEU A 53 7.64 6.42 2.50
CA LEU A 53 7.38 5.36 1.54
C LEU A 53 5.88 5.25 1.25
N LYS A 54 5.52 5.50 0.00
CA LYS A 54 4.15 5.43 -0.49
C LYS A 54 4.05 4.54 -1.72
N VAL A 55 3.18 3.54 -1.63
CA VAL A 55 2.78 2.73 -2.79
C VAL A 55 1.73 3.52 -3.58
N VAL A 56 2.14 4.11 -4.70
CA VAL A 56 1.29 5.00 -5.49
C VAL A 56 0.33 4.22 -6.37
N ASN A 57 0.80 3.14 -6.99
CA ASN A 57 -0.05 2.35 -7.89
C ASN A 57 0.40 0.89 -8.00
N ARG A 58 -0.56 0.00 -8.27
CA ARG A 58 -0.31 -1.38 -8.69
C ARG A 58 -0.84 -1.55 -10.10
N MET A 59 0.07 -1.78 -11.04
CA MET A 59 -0.27 -2.06 -12.43
C MET A 59 -0.17 -3.57 -12.68
N ASN A 60 -1.21 -4.13 -13.28
CA ASN A 60 -1.18 -5.49 -13.80
C ASN A 60 -0.65 -5.40 -15.22
N VAL A 61 0.55 -5.94 -15.45
CA VAL A 61 1.15 -5.97 -16.78
C VAL A 61 1.12 -7.42 -17.23
N GLU A 62 0.43 -7.68 -18.33
CA GLU A 62 0.41 -9.00 -18.95
C GLU A 62 1.52 -9.05 -20.00
N ASP A 63 2.43 -10.01 -19.84
CA ASP A 63 3.56 -10.18 -20.72
C ASP A 63 3.07 -10.65 -22.09
N THR A 64 3.43 -9.94 -23.16
CA THR A 64 2.85 -10.14 -24.50
C THR A 64 3.27 -11.46 -25.14
N ILE A 65 4.35 -12.06 -24.65
CA ILE A 65 4.93 -13.30 -25.20
C ILE A 65 4.48 -14.51 -24.39
N THR A 66 4.57 -14.45 -23.07
CA THR A 66 4.27 -15.59 -22.18
C THR A 66 2.83 -15.58 -21.65
N LYS A 67 2.07 -14.50 -21.90
CA LYS A 67 0.72 -14.25 -21.32
C LYS A 67 0.71 -14.30 -19.80
N GLU A 68 1.86 -14.12 -19.15
CA GLU A 68 1.96 -14.17 -17.70
C GLU A 68 1.59 -12.81 -17.08
N LYS A 69 0.81 -12.87 -16.00
CA LYS A 69 0.39 -11.67 -15.26
C LYS A 69 1.47 -11.29 -14.26
N SER A 70 2.20 -10.23 -14.57
CA SER A 70 3.18 -9.61 -13.68
C SER A 70 2.57 -8.41 -12.96
N TYR A 71 3.06 -8.14 -11.75
CA TYR A 71 2.63 -6.99 -10.95
C TYR A 71 3.76 -5.98 -10.85
N VAL A 72 3.51 -4.76 -11.30
CA VAL A 72 4.42 -3.63 -11.18
C VAL A 72 3.88 -2.68 -10.12
N TYR A 73 4.66 -2.45 -9.06
CA TYR A 73 4.32 -1.51 -8.01
C TYR A 73 5.10 -0.21 -8.22
N LYS A 74 4.39 0.90 -8.39
CA LYS A 74 5.00 2.23 -8.37
C LYS A 74 5.16 2.67 -6.92
N LEU A 75 6.39 2.88 -6.48
CA LEU A 75 6.76 3.37 -5.17
C LEU A 75 7.28 4.80 -5.28
N THR A 76 7.03 5.59 -4.26
CA THR A 76 7.67 6.90 -4.07
C THR A 76 8.19 6.92 -2.64
N PHE A 77 9.45 7.30 -2.48
CA PHE A 77 10.09 7.38 -1.19
C PHE A 77 11.11 8.49 -1.18
N PHE A 78 11.35 9.08 -0.01
CA PHE A 78 12.41 10.04 0.19
C PHE A 78 13.65 9.31 0.70
N ASP A 79 14.75 9.41 -0.03
CA ASP A 79 16.03 8.83 0.40
C ASP A 79 16.80 9.90 1.19
N ASN A 80 17.00 9.68 2.49
CA ASN A 80 17.73 10.61 3.36
C ASN A 80 19.23 10.65 3.02
N THR A 81 19.79 9.57 2.48
CA THR A 81 21.22 9.51 2.14
C THR A 81 21.54 10.35 0.91
N LEU A 82 20.65 10.37 -0.07
CA LEU A 82 20.75 11.21 -1.27
C LEU A 82 20.06 12.57 -1.10
N ASN A 83 19.27 12.74 -0.02
CA ASN A 83 18.43 13.89 0.29
C ASN A 83 17.50 14.26 -0.89
N LYS A 84 16.94 13.24 -1.54
CA LYS A 84 16.19 13.34 -2.79
C LYS A 84 14.94 12.47 -2.76
N THR A 85 13.93 12.87 -3.52
CA THR A 85 12.73 12.04 -3.69
C THR A 85 12.96 11.07 -4.83
N CYS A 86 12.92 9.78 -4.52
CA CYS A 86 13.03 8.70 -5.48
C CYS A 86 11.65 8.18 -5.85
N ILE A 87 11.40 8.04 -7.15
CA ILE A 87 10.20 7.42 -7.70
C ILE A 87 10.67 6.23 -8.50
N GLY A 88 10.08 5.06 -8.28
CA GLY A 88 10.41 3.94 -9.13
C GLY A 88 9.44 2.80 -9.11
N PHE A 89 9.76 1.82 -9.94
CA PHE A 89 8.95 0.65 -10.18
C PHE A 89 9.65 -0.56 -9.61
N VAL A 90 8.92 -1.31 -8.77
CA VAL A 90 9.33 -2.64 -8.33
C VAL A 90 8.47 -3.63 -9.08
N SER A 91 9.08 -4.34 -10.02
CA SER A 91 8.45 -5.48 -10.67
C SER A 91 8.74 -6.74 -9.85
N LYS A 92 7.71 -7.56 -9.63
CA LYS A 92 7.89 -8.89 -9.04
C LYS A 92 7.79 -9.93 -10.17
N GLN A 93 8.93 -10.34 -10.71
CA GLN A 93 9.01 -11.46 -11.63
C GLN A 93 8.95 -12.81 -10.87
N ARG A 94 8.56 -13.88 -11.59
CA ARG A 94 8.35 -15.23 -11.04
C ARG A 94 9.62 -15.82 -10.38
N ASP A 95 10.79 -15.35 -10.77
CA ASP A 95 12.11 -15.81 -10.29
C ASP A 95 12.61 -15.15 -9.00
N ARG A 96 11.74 -14.43 -8.28
CA ARG A 96 12.11 -13.62 -7.08
C ARG A 96 13.13 -12.51 -7.37
N THR A 97 13.44 -12.26 -8.63
CA THR A 97 14.24 -11.12 -9.07
C THR A 97 13.36 -9.88 -9.13
N TYR A 98 13.74 -8.87 -8.35
CA TYR A 98 13.11 -7.56 -8.38
C TYR A 98 13.87 -6.69 -9.38
N THR A 99 13.31 -6.45 -10.56
CA THR A 99 13.84 -5.39 -11.43
C THR A 99 13.39 -4.05 -10.89
N LYS A 100 14.36 -3.15 -10.71
CA LYS A 100 14.18 -1.82 -10.16
C LYS A 100 14.57 -0.75 -11.18
N ASP A 101 13.65 0.16 -11.44
CA ASP A 101 13.93 1.45 -12.08
C ASP A 101 13.56 2.52 -11.08
N PHE A 102 14.54 3.03 -10.34
CA PHE A 102 14.37 4.18 -9.45
C PHE A 102 15.00 5.41 -10.10
N ASP A 103 14.15 6.40 -10.40
CA ASP A 103 14.58 7.74 -10.80
C ASP A 103 14.54 8.64 -9.55
N CYS A 104 15.72 9.02 -9.07
CA CYS A 104 15.91 9.89 -7.91
C CYS A 104 16.21 11.31 -8.40
N LYS A 105 15.23 12.21 -8.29
CA LYS A 105 15.39 13.63 -8.67
C LYS A 105 15.72 14.50 -7.47
#